data_AF-A0A7V9JFN7-F1
#
_entry.id   AF-A0A7V9JFN7-F1
#
_cell.length_a   1.000
_cell.length_b   1.000
_cell.length_c   1.000
_cell.angle_alpha   90.00
_cell.angle_beta   90.00
_cell.angle_gamma   90.00
#
_symmetry.space_group_name_H-M   'P 1'
#
loop_
_entity.id
_entity.type
_entity.pdbx_description
1 polymer ?
#
loop_
_entity_poly.entity_id
_entity_poly.type
_entity_poly.pdbx_seq_one_letter_code
_entity_poly.pdbx_strand_id
1 'polypeptide(L)'
;RAILLAKLLHGVTIPALALFGWAAGFGAWYYAGLVAAAGILAYEHHLVKPGDLSRLDAAFFTMNGIMSVTVFGFALVDRLA
;
A
#
# COMPACT_ATOMS: atom_id res chain seq x y z
N ARG A 1 18.48 -9.46 4.03
CA ARG A 1 18.05 -8.90 5.34
C ARG A 1 17.14 -7.69 5.15
N ALA A 2 17.55 -6.65 4.43
CA ALA A 2 16.73 -5.47 4.15
C ALA A 2 15.34 -5.79 3.54
N ILE A 3 15.25 -6.70 2.57
CA ILE A 3 13.98 -7.13 1.96
C ILE A 3 12.99 -7.69 3.01
N LEU A 4 13.50 -8.43 4.01
CA LEU A 4 12.63 -9.01 5.04
C LEU A 4 12.13 -7.93 6.00
N LEU A 5 12.99 -6.98 6.38
CA LEU A 5 12.59 -5.83 7.19
C LEU A 5 11.55 -4.97 6.45
N ALA A 6 11.75 -4.73 5.14
CA ALA A 6 10.78 -4.03 4.31
C ALA A 6 9.42 -4.73 4.29
N LYS A 7 9.39 -6.06 4.11
CA LYS A 7 8.15 -6.86 4.18
C LYS A 7 7.43 -6.73 5.52
N LEU A 8 8.17 -6.73 6.63
CA LEU A 8 7.59 -6.56 7.96
C LEU A 8 7.00 -5.15 8.13
N LEU A 9 7.73 -4.10 7.75
CA LEU A 9 7.25 -2.73 7.83
C LEU A 9 6.01 -2.50 6.94
N HIS A 10 6.02 -2.99 5.70
CA HIS A 10 4.84 -2.94 4.83
C HIS A 10 3.66 -3.75 5.36
N GLY A 11 3.93 -4.88 6.02
CA GLY A 11 2.93 -5.65 6.74
C GLY A 11 2.26 -4.85 7.86
N VAL A 12 2.98 -3.91 8.50
CA VAL A 12 2.44 -2.98 9.52
C VAL A 12 1.68 -1.81 8.89
N THR A 13 2.01 -1.40 7.66
CA THR A 13 1.33 -0.31 6.96
C THR A 13 -0.18 -0.53 6.83
N ILE A 14 -0.60 -1.74 6.44
CA ILE A 14 -2.02 -2.06 6.25
C ILE A 14 -2.86 -1.92 7.54
N PRO A 15 -2.50 -2.56 8.68
CA PRO A 15 -3.23 -2.37 9.92
C PRO A 15 -3.12 -0.94 10.46
N ALA A 16 -2.00 -0.23 10.25
CA ALA A 16 -1.87 1.17 10.64
C ALA A 16 -2.85 2.07 9.85
N LEU A 17 -2.97 1.86 8.54
CA LEU A 17 -3.94 2.57 7.70
C LEU A 17 -5.39 2.18 8.03
N ALA A 18 -5.66 0.91 8.33
CA ALA A 18 -6.99 0.48 8.78
C ALA A 18 -7.39 1.20 10.09
N LEU A 19 -6.47 1.29 11.04
CA LEU A 19 -6.66 1.99 12.31
C LEU A 19 -6.86 3.49 12.10
N PHE A 20 -6.07 4.10 11.22
CA PHE A 20 -6.25 5.50 10.82
C PHE A 20 -7.63 5.72 10.20
N GLY A 21 -8.04 4.87 9.25
CA GLY A 21 -9.34 4.92 8.61
C GLY A 21 -10.48 4.90 9.63
N TRP A 22 -10.39 3.98 10.59
CA TRP A 22 -11.36 3.87 11.67
C TRP A 22 -11.37 5.11 12.57
N ALA A 23 -10.20 5.57 13.01
CA ALA A 23 -10.07 6.73 13.89
C ALA A 23 -10.50 8.05 13.23
N ALA A 24 -10.32 8.17 11.91
CA ALA A 24 -10.70 9.34 11.13
C ALA A 24 -12.12 9.24 10.52
N GLY A 25 -12.91 8.23 10.92
CA GLY A 25 -14.30 8.09 10.48
C GLY A 25 -14.44 7.86 8.97
N PHE A 26 -13.57 7.05 8.38
CA PHE A 26 -13.68 6.64 6.98
C PHE A 26 -14.72 5.54 6.74
N GLY A 27 -15.40 5.65 5.60
CA GLY A 27 -16.44 4.75 5.13
C GLY A 27 -15.92 3.67 4.18
N ALA A 28 -16.87 3.05 3.46
CA ALA A 28 -16.60 1.86 2.64
C ALA A 28 -15.64 2.13 1.47
N TRP A 29 -15.62 3.34 0.91
CA TRP A 29 -14.74 3.66 -0.23
C TRP A 29 -13.28 3.66 0.21
N TYR A 30 -12.97 4.23 1.37
CA TYR A 30 -11.61 4.16 1.92
C TYR A 30 -11.15 2.72 2.11
N TYR A 31 -11.98 1.86 2.71
CA TYR A 31 -11.62 0.47 2.94
C TYR A 31 -11.48 -0.35 1.66
N ALA A 32 -12.27 -0.03 0.61
CA ALA A 32 -12.05 -0.58 -0.72
C ALA A 32 -10.67 -0.19 -1.28
N GLY A 33 -10.29 1.08 -1.12
CA GLY A 33 -8.94 1.56 -1.46
C GLY A 33 -7.83 0.88 -0.66
N LEU A 34 -8.07 0.61 0.62
CA LEU A 34 -7.12 -0.11 1.47
C LEU A 34 -6.91 -1.57 1.02
N VAL A 35 -7.98 -2.26 0.61
CA VAL A 35 -7.88 -3.60 0.01
C VAL A 35 -7.07 -3.56 -1.30
N ALA A 36 -7.30 -2.55 -2.15
CA ALA A 36 -6.51 -2.37 -3.36
C ALA A 36 -5.03 -2.09 -3.04
N ALA A 37 -4.75 -1.24 -2.05
CA ALA A 37 -3.39 -0.93 -1.60
C ALA A 37 -2.66 -2.17 -1.05
N ALA A 38 -3.35 -3.06 -0.32
CA ALA A 38 -2.79 -4.33 0.12
C ALA A 38 -2.39 -5.23 -1.06
N GLY A 39 -3.23 -5.29 -2.11
CA GLY A 39 -2.90 -6.01 -3.34
C GLY A 39 -1.66 -5.43 -4.06
N ILE A 40 -1.56 -4.09 -4.11
CA ILE A 40 -0.41 -3.38 -4.68
C ILE A 40 0.88 -3.70 -3.92
N LEU A 41 0.86 -3.64 -2.59
CA LEU A 41 2.03 -3.98 -1.75
C LEU A 41 2.45 -5.45 -1.92
N ALA A 42 1.49 -6.37 -2.03
CA ALA A 42 1.79 -7.77 -2.31
C ALA A 42 2.49 -7.94 -3.67
N TYR A 43 2.02 -7.24 -4.70
CA TYR A 43 2.64 -7.26 -6.02
C TYR A 43 4.04 -6.64 -6.04
N GLU A 44 4.25 -5.53 -5.34
CA GLU A 44 5.57 -4.90 -5.19
C GLU A 44 6.60 -5.88 -4.60
N HIS A 45 6.23 -6.59 -3.55
CA HIS A 45 7.10 -7.59 -2.93
C HIS A 45 7.29 -8.87 -3.75
N HIS A 46 6.43 -9.12 -4.74
CA HIS A 46 6.65 -10.16 -5.72
C HIS A 46 7.66 -9.72 -6.80
N LEU A 47 7.69 -8.43 -7.16
CA LEU A 47 8.66 -7.87 -8.10
C LEU A 47 10.10 -7.88 -7.57
N VAL A 48 10.26 -7.72 -6.25
CA VAL A 48 11.58 -7.69 -5.60
C VAL A 48 11.77 -8.92 -4.73
N LYS A 49 12.72 -9.78 -5.12
CA LYS A 49 13.07 -10.99 -4.37
C LYS A 49 14.57 -11.10 -4.12
N PRO A 50 14.99 -11.81 -3.07
CA PRO A 50 16.42 -12.06 -2.84
C PRO A 50 17.05 -12.71 -4.08
N GLY A 51 18.14 -12.12 -4.59
CA GLY A 51 18.85 -12.62 -5.77
C GLY A 51 18.42 -12.01 -7.11
N ASP A 52 17.35 -11.22 -7.16
CA ASP A 52 16.93 -10.52 -8.38
C ASP A 52 16.32 -9.15 -8.03
N LEU A 53 17.08 -8.10 -8.33
CA LEU A 53 16.72 -6.70 -8.12
C LEU A 53 16.53 -5.96 -9.45
N SER A 54 16.37 -6.68 -10.57
CA SER A 54 16.22 -6.08 -11.91
C SER A 54 15.03 -5.11 -12.02
N ARG A 55 14.03 -5.26 -11.12
CA ARG A 55 12.82 -4.43 -11.06
C ARG A 55 12.73 -3.59 -9.79
N LEU A 56 13.86 -3.31 -9.12
CA LEU A 56 13.88 -2.55 -7.88
C LEU A 56 13.30 -1.14 -8.06
N ASP A 57 13.65 -0.43 -9.13
CA ASP A 57 13.14 0.93 -9.38
C ASP A 57 11.63 0.94 -9.63
N ALA A 58 11.12 -0.06 -10.35
CA ALA A 58 9.67 -0.20 -10.58
C ALA A 58 8.92 -0.48 -9.27
N ALA A 59 9.47 -1.32 -8.40
CA ALA A 59 8.90 -1.57 -7.08
C ALA A 59 8.97 -0.32 -6.18
N PHE A 60 10.12 0.36 -6.12
CA PHE A 60 10.33 1.43 -5.16
C PHE A 60 9.70 2.76 -5.58
N PHE A 61 9.75 3.12 -6.87
CA PHE A 61 9.21 4.39 -7.36
C PHE A 61 7.81 4.22 -7.94
N THR A 62 7.64 3.35 -8.94
CA THR A 62 6.38 3.23 -9.65
C THR A 62 5.28 2.65 -8.75
N MET A 63 5.53 1.53 -8.07
CA MET A 63 4.49 0.91 -7.26
C MET A 63 4.12 1.74 -6.03
N ASN A 64 5.08 2.38 -5.36
CA ASN A 64 4.77 3.32 -4.27
C ASN A 64 3.98 4.54 -4.75
N GLY A 65 4.26 5.04 -5.97
CA GLY A 65 3.45 6.11 -6.59
C GLY A 65 2.01 5.66 -6.82
N ILE A 66 1.81 4.48 -7.41
CA ILE A 66 0.47 3.90 -7.65
C ILE A 66 -0.27 3.67 -6.32
N MET A 67 0.42 3.13 -5.31
CA MET A 67 -0.13 2.92 -3.97
C MET A 67 -0.61 4.24 -3.35
N SER A 68 0.24 5.27 -3.38
CA SER A 68 -0.06 6.58 -2.79
C SER A 68 -1.28 7.24 -3.45
N VAL A 69 -1.33 7.25 -4.79
CA VAL A 69 -2.48 7.82 -5.53
C VAL A 69 -3.74 7.00 -5.31
N THR A 70 -3.64 5.68 -5.20
CA THR A 70 -4.78 4.80 -4.93
C THR A 70 -5.38 5.11 -3.56
N VAL A 71 -4.58 5.09 -2.49
CA VAL A 71 -5.04 5.39 -1.13
C VAL A 71 -5.65 6.79 -1.06
N PHE A 72 -4.97 7.79 -1.65
CA PHE A 72 -5.48 9.17 -1.70
C PHE A 72 -6.81 9.27 -2.46
N GLY A 73 -6.90 8.67 -3.65
CA GLY A 73 -8.08 8.74 -4.49
C GLY A 73 -9.32 8.15 -3.83
N PHE A 74 -9.19 6.97 -3.21
CA PHE A 74 -10.29 6.35 -2.48
C PHE A 74 -10.66 7.12 -1.20
N ALA A 75 -9.67 7.65 -0.48
CA ALA A 75 -9.94 8.53 0.65
C ALA A 75 -10.69 9.80 0.22
N LEU A 76 -10.28 10.42 -0.89
CA LEU A 76 -10.94 11.60 -1.43
C LEU A 76 -12.39 11.28 -1.85
N VAL A 77 -12.61 10.18 -2.58
CA VAL A 77 -13.96 9.73 -2.95
C VAL A 77 -14.83 9.53 -1.71
N ASP A 78 -14.30 8.89 -0.67
CA ASP A 78 -15.01 8.67 0.59
C ASP A 78 -15.37 9.96 1.34
N ARG A 79 -14.61 11.05 1.15
CA ARG A 79 -14.93 12.37 1.72
C ARG A 79 -15.96 13.15 0.92
N LEU A 80 -16.05 12.88 -0.37
CA LEU A 80 -16.93 13.61 -1.31
C LEU A 80 -18.28 12.91 -1.51
N ALA A 81 -18.36 11.61 -1.26
CA ALA A 81 -19.58 10.80 -1.32
C ALA A 81 -20.40 10.90 -0.03
#